data_AF-A0A2H6MU02-F1
#
_entry.id   AF-A0A2H6MU02-F1
#
_cell.length_a   1.000
_cell.length_b   1.000
_cell.length_c   1.000
_cell.angle_alpha   90.00
_cell.angle_beta   90.00
_cell.angle_gamma   90.00
#
_symmetry.space_group_name_H-M   'P 1'
#
loop_
_entity.id
_entity.type
_entity.pdbx_description
1 polymer ?
#
loop_
_entity_poly.entity_id
_entity_poly.type
_entity_poly.pdbx_seq_one_letter_code
_entity_poly.pdbx_strand_id
1 'polypeptide(L)'
;IYTGCVILRDEKEEVLLDFLSLAHKYGFPELEDSTSEYLCTILNIQNVCMTYDVANLYSLPKLTCMCFIFMDRNAQEVLSSEGFLSLSKPALLSIVLRDSFAAPEKDIFQALMNWCKHNPKENHAEIMKAVRLPLMSLTELLNVVRPSGLLSPDAILDAIKVRSESRDMDLNYRGMLIPGENIATMKYGAQVVKGELKSALLDGDTQNYDLDHGFSRHPIDDDCRSGIEIKLGQPSIINHIRILLWDRDSRSYSYYIEVSMDELDWIRVIDHSKYLCRSWQKLYFPARVCRYIRIVGTHNTVNKVFHIVAFECMFTNKAFTLDRGLIVPTENVATVADCASVIEGVSRSRNALLNGDTKNYDWDSGYTCHQLGSGAIVVQLAQPYMIGSIQLLLWDCDDRSYSYYIEVSTNQQQWTMVADRTKVSCKSWQFVTFDRQPASFIRIVGTHNTANEVFHCVHFECPSQNTLQKEETNEEEAGPGGQHLATCSPQASSTSSVHSLPGSVSYP
;
A
#
# COMPACT_ATOMS: atom_id res chain seq x y z
N ILE A 1 14.81 -25.89 -38.23
CA ILE A 1 13.59 -25.81 -37.38
C ILE A 1 13.47 -27.16 -36.70
N TYR A 2 13.66 -27.23 -35.39
CA TYR A 2 13.55 -28.47 -34.61
C TYR A 2 12.05 -28.72 -34.36
N THR A 3 11.53 -29.89 -34.74
CA THR A 3 10.09 -30.22 -34.67
C THR A 3 9.78 -31.29 -33.61
N GLY A 4 10.68 -31.46 -32.64
CA GLY A 4 10.48 -32.40 -31.54
C GLY A 4 9.34 -31.95 -30.61
N CYS A 5 8.54 -32.91 -30.14
CA CYS A 5 7.52 -32.69 -29.13
C CYS A 5 7.95 -33.38 -27.84
N VAL A 6 7.81 -32.69 -26.70
CA VAL A 6 8.15 -33.21 -25.37
C VAL A 6 6.90 -33.15 -24.51
N ILE A 7 6.61 -34.23 -23.78
CA ILE A 7 5.49 -34.32 -22.84
C ILE A 7 6.05 -34.25 -21.42
N LEU A 8 5.77 -33.16 -20.71
CA LEU A 8 6.36 -32.91 -19.38
C LEU A 8 5.70 -33.70 -18.23
N ARG A 9 4.46 -34.18 -18.43
CA ARG A 9 3.60 -34.70 -17.34
C ARG A 9 4.08 -36.01 -16.70
N ASP A 10 4.87 -36.79 -17.43
CA ASP A 10 5.31 -38.13 -17.00
C ASP A 10 6.79 -38.16 -16.60
N GLU A 11 7.47 -37.01 -16.66
CA GLU A 11 8.89 -36.89 -16.42
C GLU A 11 9.21 -36.64 -14.94
N LYS A 12 10.37 -37.14 -14.50
CA LYS A 12 10.86 -36.91 -13.14
C LYS A 12 11.35 -35.47 -12.99
N GLU A 13 11.31 -34.95 -11.77
CA GLU A 13 11.76 -33.59 -11.45
C GLU A 13 13.19 -33.29 -11.91
N GLU A 14 14.12 -34.22 -11.71
CA GLU A 14 15.51 -34.10 -12.19
C GLU A 14 15.58 -33.91 -13.72
N VAL A 15 14.76 -34.66 -14.48
CA VAL A 15 14.70 -34.58 -15.94
C VAL A 15 14.07 -33.26 -16.38
N LEU A 16 13.08 -32.75 -15.65
CA LEU A 16 12.48 -31.45 -15.92
C LEU A 16 13.48 -30.30 -15.71
N LEU A 17 14.31 -30.39 -14.67
CA LEU A 17 15.40 -29.43 -14.43
C LEU A 17 16.48 -29.53 -15.51
N ASP A 18 16.80 -30.75 -15.97
CA ASP A 18 17.69 -30.96 -17.12
C ASP A 18 17.11 -30.35 -18.39
N PHE A 19 15.83 -30.54 -18.69
CA PHE A 19 15.15 -29.90 -19.82
C PHE A 19 15.22 -28.38 -19.73
N LEU A 20 14.97 -27.81 -18.55
CA LEU A 20 15.08 -26.39 -18.33
C LEU A 20 16.51 -25.88 -18.59
N SER A 21 17.52 -26.60 -18.08
CA SER A 21 18.93 -26.27 -18.29
C SER A 21 19.34 -26.29 -19.77
N LEU A 22 18.87 -27.29 -20.51
CA LEU A 22 19.18 -27.46 -21.93
C LEU A 22 18.40 -26.45 -22.78
N ALA A 23 17.13 -26.21 -22.46
CA ALA A 23 16.31 -25.21 -23.12
C ALA A 23 16.97 -23.83 -23.03
N HIS A 24 17.43 -23.45 -21.83
CA HIS A 24 18.16 -22.20 -21.62
C HIS A 24 19.48 -22.17 -22.41
N LYS A 25 20.30 -23.22 -22.26
CA LYS A 25 21.63 -23.31 -22.90
C LYS A 25 21.57 -23.22 -24.43
N TYR A 26 20.55 -23.80 -25.04
CA TYR A 26 20.39 -23.83 -26.50
C TYR A 26 19.42 -22.77 -27.03
N GLY A 27 18.82 -21.94 -26.16
CA GLY A 27 17.96 -20.84 -26.55
C GLY A 27 16.59 -21.28 -27.10
N PHE A 28 15.93 -22.23 -26.43
CA PHE A 28 14.56 -22.67 -26.75
C PHE A 28 13.53 -22.02 -25.81
N PRO A 29 13.05 -20.79 -26.09
CA PRO A 29 12.20 -20.03 -25.16
C PRO A 29 10.86 -20.69 -24.90
N GLU A 30 10.22 -21.29 -25.91
CA GLU A 30 8.92 -21.97 -25.73
C GLU A 30 9.02 -23.18 -24.80
N LEU A 31 10.13 -23.93 -24.88
CA LEU A 31 10.37 -25.06 -23.99
C LEU A 31 10.74 -24.59 -22.59
N GLU A 32 11.54 -23.52 -22.47
CA GLU A 32 11.90 -22.88 -21.19
C GLU A 32 10.64 -22.38 -20.46
N ASP A 33 9.77 -21.64 -21.16
CA ASP A 33 8.51 -21.12 -20.63
C ASP A 33 7.57 -22.26 -20.22
N SER A 34 7.36 -23.25 -21.09
CA SER A 34 6.46 -24.39 -20.81
C SER A 34 6.96 -25.24 -19.64
N THR A 35 8.28 -25.47 -19.56
CA THR A 35 8.88 -26.24 -18.45
C THR A 35 8.81 -25.46 -17.15
N SER A 36 9.07 -24.15 -17.19
CA SER A 36 8.95 -23.27 -16.01
C SER A 36 7.50 -23.22 -15.49
N GLU A 37 6.52 -23.09 -16.38
CA GLU A 37 5.10 -23.10 -16.00
C GLU A 37 4.70 -24.43 -15.37
N TYR A 38 5.13 -25.56 -15.97
CA TYR A 38 4.86 -26.88 -15.40
C TYR A 38 5.51 -27.05 -14.02
N LEU A 39 6.78 -26.66 -13.85
CA LEU A 39 7.47 -26.70 -12.55
C LEU A 39 6.71 -25.90 -11.49
N CYS A 40 6.14 -24.74 -11.84
CA CYS A 40 5.32 -23.94 -10.92
C CYS A 40 4.09 -24.71 -10.41
N THR A 41 3.51 -25.61 -11.21
CA THR A 41 2.31 -26.39 -10.83
C THR A 41 2.60 -27.56 -9.90
N ILE A 42 3.84 -28.05 -9.86
CA ILE A 42 4.26 -29.23 -9.08
C ILE A 42 5.14 -28.87 -7.86
N LEU A 43 5.30 -27.58 -7.56
CA LEU A 43 6.09 -27.12 -6.40
C LEU A 43 5.56 -27.73 -5.09
N ASN A 44 6.48 -28.27 -4.30
CA ASN A 44 6.24 -28.85 -2.99
C ASN A 44 7.45 -28.61 -2.07
N ILE A 45 7.36 -29.01 -0.80
CA ILE A 45 8.42 -28.78 0.20
C ILE A 45 9.73 -29.48 -0.18
N GLN A 46 9.65 -30.62 -0.87
CA GLN A 46 10.82 -31.43 -1.22
C GLN A 46 11.59 -30.84 -2.42
N ASN A 47 10.89 -30.29 -3.41
CA ASN A 47 11.50 -29.85 -4.66
C ASN A 47 11.81 -28.34 -4.74
N VAL A 48 11.13 -27.50 -3.95
CA VAL A 48 11.18 -26.04 -4.13
C VAL A 48 12.60 -25.46 -4.02
N CYS A 49 13.44 -26.00 -3.13
CA CYS A 49 14.82 -25.55 -2.97
C CYS A 49 15.67 -25.84 -4.21
N MET A 50 15.55 -27.03 -4.78
CA MET A 50 16.29 -27.42 -6.00
C MET A 50 15.79 -26.63 -7.22
N THR A 51 14.47 -26.52 -7.38
CA THR A 51 13.87 -25.72 -8.45
C THR A 51 14.30 -24.25 -8.36
N TYR A 52 14.36 -23.71 -7.15
CA TYR A 52 14.82 -22.34 -6.92
C TYR A 52 16.30 -22.14 -7.27
N ASP A 53 17.18 -23.04 -6.86
CA ASP A 53 18.62 -22.91 -7.13
C ASP A 53 18.87 -22.89 -8.65
N VAL A 54 18.18 -23.74 -9.40
CA VAL A 54 18.20 -23.77 -10.87
C VAL A 54 17.60 -22.49 -11.47
N ALA A 55 16.45 -22.04 -10.98
CA ALA A 55 15.80 -20.82 -11.45
C ALA A 55 16.68 -19.57 -11.23
N ASN A 56 17.37 -19.50 -10.09
CA ASN A 56 18.30 -18.44 -9.76
C ASN A 56 19.56 -18.50 -10.63
N LEU A 57 20.11 -19.69 -10.87
CA LEU A 57 21.28 -19.91 -11.73
C LEU A 57 21.03 -19.44 -13.17
N TYR A 58 19.86 -19.74 -13.73
CA TYR A 58 19.47 -19.33 -15.09
C TYR A 58 18.74 -17.98 -15.14
N SER A 59 18.64 -17.27 -14.00
CA SER A 59 17.99 -15.95 -13.90
C SER A 59 16.57 -15.93 -14.47
N LEU A 60 15.74 -16.91 -14.10
CA LEU A 60 14.35 -17.06 -14.56
C LEU A 60 13.39 -16.36 -13.58
N PRO A 61 12.93 -15.12 -13.88
CA PRO A 61 12.28 -14.27 -12.88
C PRO A 61 10.91 -14.79 -12.45
N LYS A 62 10.11 -15.35 -13.37
CA LYS A 62 8.78 -15.88 -13.08
C LYS A 62 8.85 -17.08 -12.12
N LEU A 63 9.70 -18.06 -12.44
CA LEU A 63 9.88 -19.26 -11.63
C LEU A 63 10.49 -18.92 -10.26
N THR A 64 11.47 -18.01 -10.22
CA THR A 64 12.06 -17.48 -8.98
C THR A 64 10.98 -16.85 -8.08
N CYS A 65 10.12 -16.00 -8.65
CA CYS A 65 9.02 -15.37 -7.93
C CYS A 65 8.04 -16.40 -7.34
N MET A 66 7.65 -17.42 -8.12
CA MET A 66 6.75 -18.47 -7.65
C MET A 66 7.37 -19.33 -6.54
N CYS A 67 8.66 -19.67 -6.66
CA CYS A 67 9.40 -20.37 -5.61
C CYS A 67 9.43 -19.54 -4.33
N PHE A 68 9.70 -18.24 -4.42
CA PHE A 68 9.69 -17.34 -3.30
C PHE A 68 8.33 -17.23 -2.60
N ILE A 69 7.24 -17.11 -3.36
CA ILE A 69 5.87 -17.11 -2.80
C ILE A 69 5.58 -18.42 -2.07
N PHE A 70 5.98 -19.56 -2.65
CA PHE A 70 5.79 -20.87 -2.03
C PHE A 70 6.61 -21.02 -0.75
N MET A 71 7.89 -20.63 -0.76
CA MET A 71 8.77 -20.69 0.41
C MET A 71 8.29 -19.79 1.54
N ASP A 72 7.83 -18.56 1.25
CA ASP A 72 7.35 -17.64 2.29
C ASP A 72 6.10 -18.16 3.00
N ARG A 73 5.23 -18.87 2.27
CA ARG A 73 4.02 -19.50 2.83
C ARG A 73 4.32 -20.74 3.69
N ASN A 74 5.45 -21.38 3.46
CA ASN A 74 5.83 -22.65 4.12
C ASN A 74 7.23 -22.54 4.76
N ALA A 75 7.57 -21.36 5.30
CA ALA A 75 8.94 -21.04 5.69
C ALA A 75 9.49 -22.03 6.73
N GLN A 76 8.68 -22.43 7.70
CA GLN A 76 9.10 -23.35 8.77
C GLN A 76 9.32 -24.78 8.25
N GLU A 77 8.47 -25.27 7.36
CA GLU A 77 8.65 -26.59 6.72
C GLU A 77 9.87 -26.59 5.80
N VAL A 78 10.10 -25.52 5.04
CA VAL A 78 11.26 -25.38 4.15
C VAL A 78 12.56 -25.38 4.94
N LEU A 79 12.64 -24.65 6.06
CA LEU A 79 13.81 -24.65 6.95
C LEU A 79 14.18 -26.05 7.47
N SER A 80 13.19 -26.93 7.59
CA SER A 80 13.36 -28.30 8.09
C SER A 80 13.61 -29.32 6.98
N SER A 81 13.58 -28.91 5.71
CA SER A 81 13.69 -29.80 4.56
C SER A 81 15.15 -30.17 4.25
N GLU A 82 15.37 -31.39 3.75
CA GLU A 82 16.67 -31.81 3.21
C GLU A 82 17.11 -30.93 2.02
N GLY A 83 16.13 -30.49 1.21
CA GLY A 83 16.40 -29.61 0.06
C GLY A 83 17.05 -28.28 0.47
N PHE A 84 16.75 -27.77 1.67
CA PHE A 84 17.38 -26.56 2.20
C PHE A 84 18.88 -26.75 2.44
N LEU A 85 19.33 -27.93 2.91
CA LEU A 85 20.75 -28.24 3.14
C LEU A 85 21.58 -28.27 1.84
N SER A 86 20.91 -28.56 0.73
CA SER A 86 21.50 -28.67 -0.62
C SER A 86 21.57 -27.35 -1.38
N LEU A 87 21.00 -26.25 -0.85
CA LEU A 87 21.03 -24.94 -1.50
C LEU A 87 22.46 -24.42 -1.67
N SER A 88 22.75 -23.81 -2.82
CA SER A 88 23.97 -23.03 -3.00
C SER A 88 24.02 -21.83 -2.04
N LYS A 89 25.23 -21.38 -1.66
CA LYS A 89 25.39 -20.23 -0.76
C LYS A 89 24.66 -18.96 -1.24
N PRO A 90 24.72 -18.56 -2.53
CA PRO A 90 23.96 -17.40 -3.02
C PRO A 90 22.45 -17.58 -2.89
N ALA A 91 21.93 -18.77 -3.23
CA ALA A 91 20.50 -19.09 -3.13
C ALA A 91 20.01 -19.13 -1.67
N LEU A 92 20.83 -19.65 -0.76
CA LEU A 92 20.53 -19.62 0.67
C LEU A 92 20.38 -18.19 1.17
N LEU A 93 21.38 -17.34 0.89
CA LEU A 93 21.39 -15.94 1.33
C LEU A 93 20.22 -15.15 0.74
N SER A 94 19.90 -15.34 -0.54
CA SER A 94 18.76 -14.66 -1.17
C SER A 94 17.42 -15.05 -0.56
N ILE A 95 17.28 -16.26 0.02
CA ILE A 95 16.09 -16.67 0.77
C ILE A 95 16.10 -16.03 2.16
N VAL A 96 17.14 -16.27 2.95
CA VAL A 96 17.16 -15.88 4.37
C VAL A 96 17.39 -14.39 4.60
N LEU A 97 17.75 -13.59 3.59
CA LEU A 97 17.82 -12.13 3.76
C LEU A 97 16.47 -11.44 3.59
N ARG A 98 15.46 -12.11 3.04
CA ARG A 98 14.13 -11.53 2.76
C ARG A 98 13.30 -11.35 4.03
N ASP A 99 12.71 -10.17 4.19
CA ASP A 99 11.81 -9.87 5.32
C ASP A 99 10.55 -10.75 5.31
N SER A 100 10.15 -11.25 4.14
CA SER A 100 8.96 -12.07 3.95
C SER A 100 9.14 -13.55 4.31
N PHE A 101 10.38 -14.03 4.47
CA PHE A 101 10.68 -15.39 4.87
C PHE A 101 10.50 -15.55 6.39
N ALA A 102 9.24 -15.57 6.82
CA ALA A 102 8.84 -15.39 8.20
C ALA A 102 8.87 -16.70 9.00
N ALA A 103 9.92 -16.87 9.81
CA ALA A 103 10.06 -17.92 10.80
C ALA A 103 10.74 -17.35 12.08
N PRO A 104 10.60 -18.01 13.24
CA PRO A 104 11.35 -17.62 14.44
C PRO A 104 12.85 -17.59 14.16
N GLU A 105 13.55 -16.53 14.57
CA GLU A 105 15.00 -16.38 14.30
C GLU A 105 15.83 -17.52 14.91
N LYS A 106 15.34 -18.14 16.00
CA LYS A 106 15.91 -19.37 16.56
C LYS A 106 15.91 -20.53 15.54
N ASP A 107 14.82 -20.71 14.82
CA ASP A 107 14.66 -21.80 13.85
C ASP A 107 15.53 -21.52 12.61
N ILE A 108 15.58 -20.26 12.15
CA ILE A 108 16.48 -19.82 11.09
C ILE A 108 17.95 -20.07 11.48
N PHE A 109 18.36 -19.66 12.69
CA PHE A 109 19.71 -19.90 13.21
C PHE A 109 20.05 -21.39 13.21
N GLN A 110 19.15 -22.23 13.70
CA GLN A 110 19.36 -23.68 13.79
C GLN A 110 19.50 -24.33 12.41
N ALA A 111 18.66 -23.91 11.45
CA ALA A 111 18.73 -24.37 10.07
C ALA A 111 20.04 -23.95 9.38
N LEU A 112 20.47 -22.69 9.55
CA LEU A 112 21.73 -22.19 9.02
C LEU A 112 22.94 -22.89 9.65
N MET A 113 22.88 -23.19 10.95
CA MET A 113 23.92 -23.99 11.61
C MET A 113 23.99 -25.40 11.01
N ASN A 114 22.85 -26.04 10.74
CA ASN A 114 22.82 -27.37 10.11
C ASN A 114 23.36 -27.32 8.67
N TRP A 115 23.01 -26.28 7.91
CA TRP A 115 23.55 -26.04 6.57
C TRP A 115 25.07 -25.86 6.60
N CYS A 116 25.61 -25.08 7.56
CA CYS A 116 27.06 -24.87 7.70
C CYS A 116 27.81 -26.17 8.04
N LYS A 117 27.20 -27.05 8.86
CA LYS A 117 27.76 -28.37 9.16
C LYS A 117 27.81 -29.27 7.92
N HIS A 118 26.78 -29.20 7.06
CA HIS A 118 26.73 -29.95 5.82
C HIS A 118 27.72 -29.41 4.76
N ASN A 119 27.96 -28.09 4.77
CA ASN A 119 28.81 -27.38 3.81
C ASN A 119 30.06 -26.77 4.49
N PRO A 120 31.05 -27.58 4.92
CA PRO A 120 32.19 -27.11 5.72
C PRO A 120 33.20 -26.26 4.93
N LYS A 121 33.12 -26.25 3.59
CA LYS A 121 34.05 -25.51 2.71
C LYS A 121 33.67 -24.03 2.55
N GLU A 122 32.45 -23.67 2.92
CA GLU A 122 31.91 -22.34 2.71
C GLU A 122 32.24 -21.38 3.86
N ASN A 123 32.18 -20.08 3.59
CA ASN A 123 32.41 -19.07 4.64
C ASN A 123 31.17 -18.92 5.54
N HIS A 124 31.18 -19.60 6.69
CA HIS A 124 30.06 -19.59 7.64
C HIS A 124 29.81 -18.22 8.26
N ALA A 125 30.84 -17.38 8.43
CA ALA A 125 30.70 -16.09 9.10
C ALA A 125 29.77 -15.13 8.35
N GLU A 126 29.72 -15.21 7.02
CA GLU A 126 28.82 -14.39 6.20
C GLU A 126 27.36 -14.85 6.34
N ILE A 127 27.14 -16.16 6.36
CA ILE A 127 25.81 -16.78 6.47
C ILE A 127 25.18 -16.47 7.83
N MET A 128 25.96 -16.57 8.90
CA MET A 128 25.46 -16.31 10.25
C MET A 128 25.09 -14.85 10.49
N LYS A 129 25.58 -13.90 9.68
CA LYS A 129 25.15 -12.49 9.73
C LYS A 129 23.73 -12.27 9.22
N ALA A 130 23.15 -13.22 8.49
CA ALA A 130 21.77 -13.13 8.03
C ALA A 130 20.74 -13.34 9.17
N VAL A 131 21.17 -13.93 10.29
CA VAL A 131 20.34 -14.11 11.50
C VAL A 131 20.18 -12.77 12.22
N ARG A 132 18.93 -12.42 12.53
CA ARG A 132 18.60 -11.16 13.21
C ARG A 132 18.66 -11.36 14.72
N LEU A 133 19.89 -11.52 15.24
CA LEU A 133 20.17 -11.80 16.65
C LEU A 133 19.41 -10.91 17.66
N PRO A 134 19.21 -9.59 17.42
CA PRO A 134 18.45 -8.74 18.35
C PRO A 134 17.00 -9.21 18.60
N LEU A 135 16.42 -10.00 17.69
CA LEU A 135 15.06 -10.54 17.82
C LEU A 135 15.00 -11.85 18.62
N MET A 136 16.14 -12.45 18.95
CA MET A 136 16.20 -13.66 19.77
C MET A 136 16.11 -13.32 21.26
N SER A 137 15.49 -14.19 22.04
CA SER A 137 15.46 -14.10 23.50
C SER A 137 16.86 -14.28 24.11
N LEU A 138 17.07 -13.70 25.31
CA LEU A 138 18.33 -13.86 26.03
C LEU A 138 18.65 -15.34 26.29
N THR A 139 17.63 -16.15 26.57
CA THR A 139 17.78 -17.60 26.77
C THR A 139 18.23 -18.31 25.50
N GLU A 140 17.70 -17.94 24.33
CA GLU A 140 18.15 -18.50 23.04
C GLU A 140 19.58 -18.08 22.70
N LEU A 141 19.93 -16.81 22.92
CA LEU A 141 21.29 -16.32 22.70
C LEU A 141 22.32 -17.06 23.56
N LEU A 142 22.02 -17.27 24.85
CA LEU A 142 22.95 -17.91 25.78
C LEU A 142 23.01 -19.43 25.67
N ASN A 143 21.89 -20.09 25.35
CA ASN A 143 21.79 -21.55 25.38
C ASN A 143 21.82 -22.20 23.98
N VAL A 144 21.58 -21.46 22.91
CA VAL A 144 21.60 -21.98 21.53
C VAL A 144 22.74 -21.34 20.73
N VAL A 145 22.82 -20.01 20.71
CA VAL A 145 23.80 -19.30 19.87
C VAL A 145 25.22 -19.42 20.44
N ARG A 146 25.41 -19.09 21.73
CA ARG A 146 26.73 -19.11 22.37
C ARG A 146 27.41 -20.49 22.33
N PRO A 147 26.73 -21.63 22.61
CA PRO A 147 27.37 -22.94 22.56
C PRO A 147 27.74 -23.40 21.15
N SER A 148 27.16 -22.81 20.10
CA SER A 148 27.46 -23.19 18.71
C SER A 148 28.89 -22.86 18.28
N GLY A 149 29.51 -21.84 18.90
CA GLY A 149 30.83 -21.36 18.52
C GLY A 149 30.91 -20.68 17.14
N LEU A 150 29.78 -20.50 16.44
CA LEU A 150 29.73 -19.93 15.09
C LEU A 150 29.78 -18.39 15.06
N LEU A 151 29.50 -17.74 16.19
CA LEU A 151 29.47 -16.29 16.35
C LEU A 151 30.33 -15.88 17.54
N SER A 152 30.94 -14.68 17.46
CA SER A 152 31.75 -14.16 18.55
C SER A 152 30.88 -13.79 19.76
N PRO A 153 31.41 -13.87 21.00
CA PRO A 153 30.72 -13.36 22.18
C PRO A 153 30.34 -11.88 22.06
N ASP A 154 31.19 -11.07 21.40
CA ASP A 154 30.94 -9.65 21.17
C ASP A 154 29.69 -9.42 20.31
N ALA A 155 29.48 -10.23 19.25
CA ALA A 155 28.28 -10.12 18.43
C ALA A 155 26.99 -10.40 19.22
N ILE A 156 27.05 -11.29 20.21
CA ILE A 156 25.92 -11.57 21.11
C ILE A 156 25.68 -10.38 22.04
N LEU A 157 26.74 -9.79 22.60
CA LEU A 157 26.64 -8.61 23.46
C LEU A 157 26.11 -7.40 22.70
N ASP A 158 26.58 -7.19 21.47
CA ASP A 158 26.10 -6.13 20.57
C ASP A 158 24.61 -6.32 20.26
N ALA A 159 24.16 -7.55 20.01
CA ALA A 159 22.76 -7.84 19.77
C ALA A 159 21.87 -7.55 20.99
N ILE A 160 22.35 -7.89 22.20
CA ILE A 160 21.65 -7.57 23.46
C ILE A 160 21.58 -6.05 23.64
N LYS A 161 22.68 -5.34 23.38
CA LYS A 161 22.74 -3.88 23.46
C LYS A 161 21.73 -3.24 22.53
N VAL A 162 21.71 -3.63 21.24
CA VAL A 162 20.74 -3.13 20.25
C VAL A 162 19.31 -3.35 20.74
N ARG A 163 18.97 -4.56 21.17
CA ARG A 163 17.62 -4.85 21.69
C ARG A 163 17.24 -4.00 22.89
N SER A 164 18.19 -3.69 23.78
CA SER A 164 17.92 -2.91 24.99
C SER A 164 17.85 -1.40 24.77
N GLU A 165 18.56 -0.87 23.78
CA GLU A 165 18.67 0.57 23.51
C GLU A 165 17.72 1.04 22.41
N SER A 166 17.28 0.14 21.51
CA SER A 166 16.33 0.46 20.44
C SER A 166 14.87 0.32 20.89
N ARG A 167 13.99 1.07 20.23
CA ARG A 167 12.55 0.83 20.28
C ARG A 167 12.23 -0.50 19.59
N ASP A 168 11.23 -1.22 20.08
CA ASP A 168 10.88 -2.53 19.52
C ASP A 168 10.48 -2.42 18.04
N MET A 169 9.70 -1.39 17.68
CA MET A 169 9.26 -1.17 16.31
C MET A 169 10.34 -0.69 15.33
N ASP A 170 11.55 -0.39 15.83
CA ASP A 170 12.73 -0.08 15.02
C ASP A 170 13.58 -1.33 14.74
N LEU A 171 13.27 -2.47 15.38
CA LEU A 171 13.93 -3.74 15.10
C LEU A 171 13.46 -4.30 13.75
N ASN A 172 14.38 -4.94 13.03
CA ASN A 172 14.10 -5.45 11.69
C ASN A 172 13.36 -6.80 11.73
N TYR A 173 12.10 -6.81 12.15
CA TYR A 173 11.29 -8.04 12.17
C TYR A 173 11.09 -8.66 10.78
N ARG A 174 10.87 -9.98 10.76
CA ARG A 174 10.33 -10.69 9.58
C ARG A 174 8.81 -10.81 9.74
N GLY A 175 8.10 -10.80 8.61
CA GLY A 175 6.65 -10.92 8.63
C GLY A 175 6.12 -11.66 7.41
N MET A 176 5.03 -12.37 7.62
CA MET A 176 4.30 -13.03 6.53
C MET A 176 3.86 -11.99 5.49
N LEU A 177 4.06 -12.30 4.22
CA LEU A 177 3.68 -11.42 3.10
C LEU A 177 2.72 -12.16 2.17
N ILE A 178 1.47 -11.71 2.13
CA ILE A 178 0.46 -12.23 1.19
C ILE A 178 -0.15 -11.05 0.44
N PRO A 179 0.39 -10.70 -0.74
CA PRO A 179 -0.11 -9.56 -1.51
C PRO A 179 -1.57 -9.73 -1.93
N GLY A 180 -2.36 -8.67 -1.79
CA GLY A 180 -3.74 -8.60 -2.26
C GLY A 180 -4.78 -9.35 -1.40
N GLU A 181 -4.36 -10.07 -0.36
CA GLU A 181 -5.28 -10.81 0.51
C GLU A 181 -5.51 -10.09 1.83
N ASN A 182 -6.77 -10.10 2.31
CA ASN A 182 -7.10 -9.59 3.64
C ASN A 182 -6.65 -10.59 4.72
N ILE A 183 -5.59 -10.25 5.44
CA ILE A 183 -5.03 -11.05 6.54
C ILE A 183 -5.73 -10.80 7.88
N ALA A 184 -6.60 -9.78 7.97
CA ALA A 184 -7.42 -9.52 9.15
C ALA A 184 -8.72 -10.36 9.11
N THR A 185 -8.58 -11.68 9.05
CA THR A 185 -9.71 -12.60 9.06
C THR A 185 -9.45 -13.78 10.00
N MET A 186 -10.52 -14.45 10.42
CA MET A 186 -10.43 -15.66 11.25
C MET A 186 -9.61 -16.77 10.57
N LYS A 187 -9.64 -16.86 9.22
CA LYS A 187 -8.82 -17.79 8.42
C LYS A 187 -7.33 -17.65 8.72
N TYR A 188 -6.85 -16.43 8.91
CA TYR A 188 -5.46 -16.12 9.22
C TYR A 188 -5.20 -15.92 10.73
N GLY A 189 -6.14 -16.33 11.59
CA GLY A 189 -6.02 -16.24 13.04
C GLY A 189 -6.09 -14.82 13.61
N ALA A 190 -6.60 -13.85 12.85
CA ALA A 190 -6.79 -12.49 13.34
C ALA A 190 -7.99 -12.42 14.30
N GLN A 191 -7.87 -11.59 15.34
CA GLN A 191 -8.91 -11.41 16.36
C GLN A 191 -8.94 -9.97 16.88
N VAL A 192 -10.12 -9.50 17.27
CA VAL A 192 -10.29 -8.22 17.97
C VAL A 192 -10.04 -8.44 19.47
N VAL A 193 -9.02 -7.79 20.02
CA VAL A 193 -8.62 -7.95 21.44
C VAL A 193 -9.25 -6.88 22.34
N LYS A 194 -9.41 -5.64 21.86
CA LYS A 194 -10.08 -4.54 22.58
C LYS A 194 -11.14 -3.86 21.72
N GLY A 195 -12.14 -3.27 22.38
CA GLY A 195 -13.35 -2.72 21.76
C GLY A 195 -14.62 -3.46 22.20
N GLU A 196 -15.77 -2.85 21.92
CA GLU A 196 -17.09 -3.44 22.11
C GLU A 196 -17.59 -4.08 20.81
N LEU A 197 -18.52 -5.05 20.91
CA LEU A 197 -19.12 -5.75 19.76
C LEU A 197 -18.06 -6.36 18.81
N LYS A 198 -17.06 -7.01 19.41
CA LYS A 198 -15.84 -7.51 18.76
C LYS A 198 -16.05 -8.45 17.57
N SER A 199 -17.15 -9.22 17.58
CA SER A 199 -17.43 -10.22 16.56
C SER A 199 -17.78 -9.62 15.19
N ALA A 200 -18.25 -8.36 15.15
CA ALA A 200 -18.73 -7.74 13.93
C ALA A 200 -17.61 -7.21 13.02
N LEU A 201 -16.43 -6.88 13.56
CA LEU A 201 -15.42 -6.14 12.78
C LEU A 201 -14.75 -6.97 11.68
N LEU A 202 -14.60 -8.28 11.92
CA LEU A 202 -13.83 -9.22 11.09
C LEU A 202 -14.71 -10.34 10.51
N ASP A 203 -16.04 -10.20 10.55
CA ASP A 203 -16.99 -11.21 10.04
C ASP A 203 -17.14 -11.16 8.51
N GLY A 204 -16.68 -10.08 7.87
CA GLY A 204 -16.75 -9.86 6.43
C GLY A 204 -18.09 -9.28 5.95
N ASP A 205 -19.02 -8.99 6.86
CA ASP A 205 -20.27 -8.33 6.51
C ASP A 205 -20.05 -6.81 6.40
N THR A 206 -20.34 -6.29 5.22
CA THR A 206 -20.17 -4.85 4.90
C THR A 206 -21.49 -4.21 4.49
N GLN A 207 -22.60 -4.95 4.58
CA GLN A 207 -23.90 -4.54 4.06
C GLN A 207 -25.00 -4.63 5.11
N ASN A 208 -24.97 -5.62 6.01
CA ASN A 208 -26.03 -5.82 7.00
C ASN A 208 -25.60 -5.27 8.36
N TYR A 209 -25.70 -3.94 8.49
CA TYR A 209 -25.48 -3.25 9.77
C TYR A 209 -26.55 -2.17 9.96
N ASP A 210 -27.02 -2.07 11.20
CA ASP A 210 -28.11 -1.21 11.64
C ASP A 210 -27.74 -0.53 12.97
N LEU A 211 -28.68 0.17 13.60
CA LEU A 211 -28.39 0.97 14.80
C LEU A 211 -27.86 0.15 15.99
N ASP A 212 -28.12 -1.15 16.01
CA ASP A 212 -27.83 -2.03 17.14
C ASP A 212 -26.75 -3.09 16.84
N HIS A 213 -26.55 -3.46 15.57
CA HIS A 213 -25.66 -4.56 15.16
C HIS A 213 -24.80 -4.24 13.93
N GLY A 214 -23.77 -5.06 13.71
CA GLY A 214 -22.93 -5.01 12.50
C GLY A 214 -21.79 -3.98 12.56
N PHE A 215 -21.35 -3.60 13.76
CA PHE A 215 -20.16 -2.76 13.93
C PHE A 215 -19.47 -3.04 15.27
N SER A 216 -18.17 -2.77 15.34
CA SER A 216 -17.44 -2.60 16.59
C SER A 216 -17.35 -1.12 16.96
N ARG A 217 -17.22 -0.84 18.26
CA ARG A 217 -17.14 0.53 18.74
C ARG A 217 -16.23 0.69 19.96
N HIS A 218 -15.85 1.92 20.24
CA HIS A 218 -15.25 2.32 21.52
C HIS A 218 -15.62 3.78 21.86
N PRO A 219 -15.69 4.14 23.16
CA PRO A 219 -15.96 5.50 23.58
C PRO A 219 -14.80 6.44 23.22
N ILE A 220 -15.13 7.67 22.83
CA ILE A 220 -14.14 8.73 22.55
C ILE A 220 -13.90 9.46 23.88
N ASP A 221 -12.81 9.09 24.54
CA ASP A 221 -12.38 9.64 25.83
C ASP A 221 -11.21 10.62 25.65
N ASP A 222 -11.09 11.59 26.54
CA ASP A 222 -10.04 12.63 26.49
C ASP A 222 -8.62 12.05 26.68
N ASP A 223 -8.51 10.87 27.28
CA ASP A 223 -7.22 10.19 27.52
C ASP A 223 -6.64 9.54 26.24
N CYS A 224 -7.42 9.36 25.17
CA CYS A 224 -7.02 8.71 23.91
C CYS A 224 -6.36 7.31 24.07
N ARG A 225 -6.54 6.65 25.22
CA ARG A 225 -5.99 5.32 25.52
C ARG A 225 -6.94 4.18 25.16
N SER A 226 -8.23 4.48 25.02
CA SER A 226 -9.27 3.57 24.56
C SER A 226 -9.29 3.55 23.03
N GLY A 227 -9.32 2.34 22.46
CA GLY A 227 -9.31 2.11 21.03
C GLY A 227 -9.72 0.69 20.70
N ILE A 228 -10.06 0.45 19.44
CA ILE A 228 -10.28 -0.90 18.92
C ILE A 228 -8.91 -1.48 18.57
N GLU A 229 -8.59 -2.63 19.14
CA GLU A 229 -7.30 -3.29 18.90
C GLU A 229 -7.52 -4.64 18.23
N ILE A 230 -6.78 -4.88 17.16
CA ILE A 230 -6.79 -6.10 16.36
C ILE A 230 -5.41 -6.76 16.50
N LYS A 231 -5.40 -8.06 16.81
CA LYS A 231 -4.22 -8.92 16.81
C LYS A 231 -4.26 -9.80 15.57
N LEU A 232 -3.23 -9.72 14.74
CA LEU A 232 -3.01 -10.64 13.62
C LEU A 232 -2.51 -11.99 14.14
N GLY A 233 -2.83 -13.07 13.40
CA GLY A 233 -2.40 -14.42 13.78
C GLY A 233 -0.87 -14.57 13.82
N GLN A 234 -0.18 -13.94 12.85
CA GLN A 234 1.27 -13.91 12.74
C GLN A 234 1.76 -12.48 12.46
N PRO A 235 3.00 -12.12 12.84
CA PRO A 235 3.65 -10.91 12.34
C PRO A 235 3.59 -10.87 10.83
N SER A 236 3.10 -9.77 10.26
CA SER A 236 2.82 -9.67 8.83
C SER A 236 3.29 -8.33 8.27
N ILE A 237 3.78 -8.35 7.03
CA ILE A 237 4.16 -7.15 6.29
C ILE A 237 2.91 -6.54 5.67
N ILE A 238 2.59 -5.29 6.04
CA ILE A 238 1.39 -4.59 5.57
C ILE A 238 1.74 -3.18 5.12
N ASN A 239 0.94 -2.63 4.21
CA ASN A 239 1.07 -1.25 3.73
C ASN A 239 -0.29 -0.64 3.31
N HIS A 240 -1.38 -1.40 3.44
CA HIS A 240 -2.71 -1.00 3.02
C HIS A 240 -3.76 -1.49 4.03
N ILE A 241 -4.53 -0.56 4.58
CA ILE A 241 -5.64 -0.82 5.48
C ILE A 241 -6.91 -0.26 4.85
N ARG A 242 -8.01 -1.01 4.92
CA ARG A 242 -9.33 -0.49 4.61
C ARG A 242 -10.21 -0.55 5.84
N ILE A 243 -10.92 0.53 6.12
CA ILE A 243 -11.93 0.56 7.17
C ILE A 243 -13.23 1.09 6.62
N LEU A 244 -14.35 0.46 7.00
CA LEU A 244 -15.68 0.99 6.75
C LEU A 244 -16.15 1.69 8.00
N LEU A 245 -16.19 3.02 7.95
CA LEU A 245 -16.83 3.83 8.97
C LEU A 245 -18.34 3.77 8.78
N TRP A 246 -19.10 3.88 9.87
CA TRP A 246 -20.55 3.99 9.80
C TRP A 246 -20.99 5.13 8.86
N ASP A 247 -21.83 4.82 7.87
CA ASP A 247 -22.26 5.77 6.84
C ASP A 247 -23.78 5.76 6.56
N ARG A 248 -24.61 5.24 7.47
CA ARG A 248 -26.08 5.20 7.30
C ARG A 248 -26.79 6.53 7.54
N ASP A 249 -26.14 7.47 8.22
CA ASP A 249 -26.61 8.85 8.47
C ASP A 249 -25.48 9.83 8.19
N SER A 250 -25.67 11.15 8.23
CA SER A 250 -24.67 12.15 7.81
C SER A 250 -23.45 12.35 8.71
N ARG A 251 -23.23 11.48 9.71
CA ARG A 251 -22.11 11.64 10.64
C ARG A 251 -20.74 11.47 9.98
N SER A 252 -19.73 12.08 10.57
CA SER A 252 -18.33 11.94 10.15
C SER A 252 -17.44 11.70 11.35
N TYR A 253 -16.28 11.11 11.11
CA TYR A 253 -15.34 10.69 12.15
C TYR A 253 -13.94 11.22 11.92
N SER A 254 -13.21 11.44 13.00
CA SER A 254 -11.75 11.63 12.98
C SER A 254 -11.09 10.53 13.81
N TYR A 255 -9.91 10.08 13.38
CA TYR A 255 -9.23 8.94 13.99
C TYR A 255 -7.75 8.92 13.63
N TYR A 256 -6.98 8.07 14.31
CA TYR A 256 -5.65 7.67 13.88
C TYR A 256 -5.48 6.16 14.01
N ILE A 257 -4.49 5.61 13.29
CA ILE A 257 -4.16 4.19 13.32
C ILE A 257 -2.70 4.04 13.72
N GLU A 258 -2.48 3.17 14.70
CA GLU A 258 -1.17 2.78 15.19
C GLU A 258 -0.93 1.29 14.98
N VAL A 259 0.33 0.92 14.79
CA VAL A 259 0.76 -0.49 14.67
C VAL A 259 1.85 -0.79 15.68
N SER A 260 1.91 -2.04 16.13
CA SER A 260 2.86 -2.52 17.14
C SER A 260 3.21 -4.00 16.92
N MET A 261 4.34 -4.43 17.46
CA MET A 261 4.77 -5.82 17.55
C MET A 261 4.51 -6.43 18.93
N ASP A 262 4.45 -5.62 19.98
CA ASP A 262 4.46 -6.06 21.38
C ASP A 262 3.34 -5.46 22.27
N GLU A 263 2.47 -4.61 21.71
CA GLU A 263 1.42 -3.84 22.40
C GLU A 263 1.93 -2.73 23.35
N LEU A 264 3.25 -2.51 23.43
CA LEU A 264 3.88 -1.52 24.29
C LEU A 264 4.42 -0.36 23.48
N ASP A 265 5.18 -0.65 22.42
CA ASP A 265 5.73 0.32 21.50
C ASP A 265 4.84 0.46 20.26
N TRP A 266 4.26 1.64 20.09
CA TRP A 266 3.31 1.94 19.02
C TRP A 266 3.86 2.97 18.06
N ILE A 267 3.61 2.78 16.77
CA ILE A 267 3.91 3.75 15.73
C ILE A 267 2.63 4.13 15.01
N ARG A 268 2.38 5.44 14.93
CA ARG A 268 1.29 6.00 14.15
C ARG A 268 1.60 5.91 12.66
N VAL A 269 0.77 5.18 11.93
CA VAL A 269 0.88 4.99 10.47
C VAL A 269 -0.11 5.84 9.70
N ILE A 270 -1.25 6.18 10.31
CA ILE A 270 -2.26 7.07 9.74
C ILE A 270 -2.67 8.08 10.82
N ASP A 271 -2.70 9.36 10.48
CA ASP A 271 -3.22 10.41 11.37
C ASP A 271 -4.30 11.23 10.67
N HIS A 272 -5.55 10.81 10.86
CA HIS A 272 -6.73 11.53 10.39
C HIS A 272 -7.44 12.29 11.53
N SER A 273 -6.73 12.63 12.61
CA SER A 273 -7.33 13.21 13.82
C SER A 273 -7.95 14.60 13.60
N LYS A 274 -7.60 15.27 12.49
CA LYS A 274 -8.04 16.63 12.14
C LYS A 274 -8.97 16.67 10.93
N TYR A 275 -9.38 15.52 10.40
CA TYR A 275 -10.15 15.42 9.17
C TYR A 275 -11.47 14.72 9.44
N LEU A 276 -12.53 15.15 8.77
CA LEU A 276 -13.83 14.48 8.84
C LEU A 276 -13.92 13.43 7.73
N CYS A 277 -13.93 12.17 8.14
CA CYS A 277 -13.94 10.99 7.30
C CYS A 277 -15.26 10.25 7.38
N ARG A 278 -15.62 9.50 6.34
CA ARG A 278 -16.89 8.79 6.23
C ARG A 278 -16.79 7.59 5.29
N SER A 279 -17.57 6.54 5.56
CA SER A 279 -17.66 5.36 4.69
C SER A 279 -16.31 4.67 4.53
N TRP A 280 -16.09 3.97 3.41
CA TRP A 280 -14.86 3.26 3.11
C TRP A 280 -13.66 4.20 3.03
N GLN A 281 -12.66 3.87 3.83
CA GLN A 281 -11.35 4.49 3.82
C GLN A 281 -10.38 3.50 3.18
N LYS A 282 -9.58 3.95 2.22
CA LYS A 282 -8.47 3.24 1.58
C LYS A 282 -7.18 3.91 2.03
N LEU A 283 -6.50 3.32 3.00
CA LEU A 283 -5.38 3.94 3.73
C LEU A 283 -4.08 3.25 3.35
N TYR A 284 -3.09 4.04 2.91
CA TYR A 284 -1.79 3.52 2.47
C TYR A 284 -0.67 4.19 3.26
N PHE A 285 0.37 3.41 3.57
CA PHE A 285 1.53 3.85 4.34
C PHE A 285 2.76 3.03 3.93
N PRO A 286 4.00 3.47 4.22
CA PRO A 286 5.20 2.68 3.94
C PRO A 286 5.09 1.27 4.53
N ALA A 287 5.57 0.25 3.81
CA ALA A 287 5.45 -1.14 4.25
C ALA A 287 6.19 -1.38 5.56
N ARG A 288 5.53 -2.08 6.50
CA ARG A 288 6.12 -2.43 7.81
C ARG A 288 5.59 -3.76 8.31
N VAL A 289 6.38 -4.41 9.15
CA VAL A 289 5.95 -5.59 9.90
C VAL A 289 5.20 -5.14 11.15
N CYS A 290 4.04 -5.72 11.40
CA CYS A 290 3.33 -5.55 12.65
C CYS A 290 2.55 -6.81 13.03
N ARG A 291 2.12 -6.87 14.29
CA ARG A 291 1.24 -7.92 14.81
C ARG A 291 -0.05 -7.35 15.39
N TYR A 292 0.01 -6.14 15.93
CA TYR A 292 -1.11 -5.47 16.56
C TYR A 292 -1.42 -4.17 15.81
N ILE A 293 -2.70 -3.91 15.62
CA ILE A 293 -3.21 -2.66 15.05
C ILE A 293 -4.17 -2.05 16.05
N ARG A 294 -4.03 -0.76 16.35
CA ARG A 294 -4.93 0.02 17.20
C ARG A 294 -5.55 1.13 16.37
N ILE A 295 -6.87 1.23 16.43
CA ILE A 295 -7.65 2.29 15.80
C ILE A 295 -8.29 3.11 16.91
N VAL A 296 -7.92 4.40 16.97
CA VAL A 296 -8.41 5.32 17.99
C VAL A 296 -9.24 6.40 17.31
N GLY A 297 -10.50 6.48 17.70
CA GLY A 297 -11.41 7.54 17.30
C GLY A 297 -11.21 8.75 18.17
N THR A 298 -11.05 9.91 17.54
CA THR A 298 -10.80 11.19 18.23
C THR A 298 -11.97 12.15 18.12
N HIS A 299 -12.84 11.97 17.11
CA HIS A 299 -14.02 12.80 16.93
C HIS A 299 -15.14 12.02 16.24
N ASN A 300 -16.37 12.35 16.60
CA ASN A 300 -17.59 11.97 15.89
C ASN A 300 -18.56 13.18 15.97
N THR A 301 -19.12 13.57 14.83
CA THR A 301 -19.98 14.77 14.72
C THR A 301 -21.35 14.64 15.39
N VAL A 302 -21.76 13.44 15.82
CA VAL A 302 -23.08 13.18 16.41
C VAL A 302 -23.01 12.85 17.91
N ASN A 303 -22.04 12.05 18.34
CA ASN A 303 -21.90 11.62 19.74
C ASN A 303 -20.45 11.28 20.10
N LYS A 304 -20.19 10.84 21.33
CA LYS A 304 -18.84 10.49 21.82
C LYS A 304 -18.47 9.01 21.65
N VAL A 305 -18.90 8.38 20.56
CA VAL A 305 -18.63 6.96 20.29
C VAL A 305 -18.08 6.80 18.89
N PHE A 306 -16.98 6.07 18.73
CA PHE A 306 -16.39 5.77 17.43
C PHE A 306 -16.86 4.40 16.93
N HIS A 307 -17.35 4.32 15.70
CA HIS A 307 -17.93 3.10 15.12
C HIS A 307 -17.18 2.67 13.87
N ILE A 308 -16.84 1.38 13.79
CA ILE A 308 -16.25 0.74 12.61
C ILE A 308 -17.10 -0.48 12.27
N VAL A 309 -17.57 -0.54 11.04
CA VAL A 309 -18.37 -1.66 10.50
C VAL A 309 -17.44 -2.81 10.12
N ALA A 310 -16.43 -2.53 9.31
CA ALA A 310 -15.51 -3.55 8.79
C ALA A 310 -14.06 -3.07 8.81
N PHE A 311 -13.13 -4.01 9.00
CA PHE A 311 -11.69 -3.78 8.94
C PHE A 311 -11.03 -4.80 8.02
N GLU A 312 -10.19 -4.32 7.11
CA GLU A 312 -9.34 -5.13 6.25
C GLU A 312 -7.89 -4.65 6.35
N CYS A 313 -6.98 -5.61 6.35
CA CYS A 313 -5.54 -5.35 6.44
C CYS A 313 -4.82 -6.20 5.41
N MET A 314 -3.96 -5.61 4.59
CA MET A 314 -3.30 -6.29 3.49
C MET A 314 -2.00 -5.62 3.06
N PHE A 315 -1.31 -6.29 2.16
CA PHE A 315 -0.20 -5.73 1.40
C PHE A 315 -0.60 -5.51 -0.06
N THR A 316 -0.25 -4.38 -0.64
CA THR A 316 -0.48 -4.06 -2.05
C THR A 316 0.82 -3.72 -2.77
N ASN A 317 0.93 -4.19 -4.01
CA ASN A 317 1.97 -3.80 -4.95
C ASN A 317 1.58 -2.56 -5.78
N LYS A 318 0.34 -2.06 -5.63
CA LYS A 318 -0.11 -0.85 -6.34
C LYS A 318 0.72 0.34 -5.85
N ALA A 319 1.36 1.05 -6.77
CA ALA A 319 2.08 2.27 -6.45
C ALA A 319 1.11 3.35 -5.95
N PHE A 320 1.52 4.08 -4.93
CA PHE A 320 0.79 5.22 -4.39
C PHE A 320 1.79 6.31 -3.97
N THR A 321 1.32 7.56 -4.00
CA THR A 321 2.11 8.72 -3.59
C THR A 321 1.46 9.35 -2.36
N LEU A 322 2.25 9.56 -1.32
CA LEU A 322 1.83 10.26 -0.11
C LEU A 322 2.47 11.64 -0.05
N ASP A 323 1.66 12.66 0.23
CA ASP A 323 2.11 14.01 0.55
C ASP A 323 1.55 14.38 1.92
N ARG A 324 2.43 14.67 2.88
CA ARG A 324 2.09 14.89 4.30
C ARG A 324 1.19 13.78 4.89
N GLY A 325 1.43 12.53 4.48
CA GLY A 325 0.69 11.35 4.98
C GLY A 325 -0.68 11.11 4.30
N LEU A 326 -1.07 11.96 3.35
CA LEU A 326 -2.32 11.83 2.60
C LEU A 326 -2.06 11.37 1.17
N ILE A 327 -2.99 10.62 0.59
CA ILE A 327 -2.89 10.14 -0.78
C ILE A 327 -2.99 11.31 -1.75
N VAL A 328 -2.06 11.34 -2.72
CA VAL A 328 -2.20 12.13 -3.94
C VAL A 328 -2.90 11.25 -4.98
N PRO A 329 -4.21 11.41 -5.21
CA PRO A 329 -4.95 10.57 -6.15
C PRO A 329 -4.46 10.82 -7.58
N THR A 330 -4.43 9.75 -8.37
CA THR A 330 -4.16 9.80 -9.82
C THR A 330 -5.44 9.65 -10.66
N GLU A 331 -6.49 9.09 -10.05
CA GLU A 331 -7.80 8.80 -10.65
C GLU A 331 -8.88 9.57 -9.90
N ASN A 332 -10.01 9.85 -10.55
CA ASN A 332 -11.12 10.62 -9.97
C ASN A 332 -11.66 9.92 -8.71
N VAL A 333 -11.54 10.57 -7.56
CA VAL A 333 -12.05 10.09 -6.26
C VAL A 333 -13.40 10.70 -5.90
N ALA A 334 -13.89 11.67 -6.68
CA ALA A 334 -15.22 12.25 -6.52
C ALA A 334 -16.27 11.40 -7.26
N THR A 335 -16.37 10.11 -6.91
CA THR A 335 -17.33 9.18 -7.51
C THR A 335 -18.15 8.47 -6.43
N VAL A 336 -19.35 7.99 -6.81
CA VAL A 336 -20.18 7.16 -5.91
C VAL A 336 -19.46 5.86 -5.52
N ALA A 337 -18.67 5.28 -6.44
CA ALA A 337 -17.91 4.06 -6.19
C ALA A 337 -16.79 4.27 -5.16
N ASP A 338 -16.21 5.47 -5.10
CA ASP A 338 -15.25 5.89 -4.09
C ASP A 338 -15.91 6.55 -2.88
N CYS A 339 -17.21 6.33 -2.70
CA CYS A 339 -18.00 6.77 -1.54
C CYS A 339 -18.03 8.30 -1.35
N ALA A 340 -17.80 9.07 -2.41
CA ALA A 340 -18.07 10.50 -2.41
C ALA A 340 -19.58 10.77 -2.46
N SER A 341 -20.00 11.87 -1.85
CA SER A 341 -21.41 12.25 -1.76
C SER A 341 -21.59 13.77 -1.88
N VAL A 342 -22.76 14.19 -2.35
CA VAL A 342 -23.16 15.59 -2.36
C VAL A 342 -23.97 15.85 -1.09
N ILE A 343 -23.46 16.71 -0.20
CA ILE A 343 -24.07 17.01 1.11
C ILE A 343 -24.84 18.34 1.09
N GLU A 344 -24.53 19.23 0.15
CA GLU A 344 -25.31 20.44 -0.14
C GLU A 344 -25.50 20.60 -1.65
N GLY A 345 -26.65 21.13 -2.04
CA GLY A 345 -27.10 21.23 -3.43
C GLY A 345 -28.38 20.44 -3.65
N VAL A 346 -29.13 20.84 -4.68
CA VAL A 346 -30.42 20.23 -5.04
C VAL A 346 -30.26 19.52 -6.38
N SER A 347 -30.74 18.28 -6.45
CA SER A 347 -30.83 17.51 -7.68
C SER A 347 -32.10 16.67 -7.68
N ARG A 348 -32.75 16.55 -8.84
CA ARG A 348 -33.88 15.63 -9.05
C ARG A 348 -33.41 14.19 -9.21
N SER A 349 -32.19 13.98 -9.70
CA SER A 349 -31.57 12.67 -9.88
C SER A 349 -30.54 12.42 -8.78
N ARG A 350 -30.64 11.28 -8.11
CA ARG A 350 -29.67 10.89 -7.08
C ARG A 350 -28.27 10.82 -7.69
N ASN A 351 -27.29 11.45 -7.02
CA ASN A 351 -25.88 11.44 -7.41
C ASN A 351 -25.58 12.03 -8.81
N ALA A 352 -26.46 12.87 -9.37
CA ALA A 352 -26.27 13.43 -10.73
C ALA A 352 -24.87 14.02 -10.96
N LEU A 353 -24.33 14.74 -9.98
CA LEU A 353 -23.01 15.35 -10.08
C LEU A 353 -21.85 14.34 -10.18
N LEU A 354 -21.99 13.14 -9.59
CA LEU A 354 -20.91 12.18 -9.34
C LEU A 354 -21.13 10.82 -10.03
N ASN A 355 -22.14 10.70 -10.90
CA ASN A 355 -22.52 9.45 -11.56
C ASN A 355 -21.71 9.15 -12.84
N GLY A 356 -20.88 10.08 -13.31
CA GLY A 356 -20.10 9.94 -14.54
C GLY A 356 -20.86 10.23 -15.84
N ASP A 357 -22.15 10.57 -15.77
CA ASP A 357 -22.94 10.92 -16.95
C ASP A 357 -22.68 12.37 -17.35
N THR A 358 -22.09 12.54 -18.53
CA THR A 358 -21.71 13.83 -19.11
C THR A 358 -22.45 14.11 -20.41
N LYS A 359 -23.47 13.32 -20.75
CA LYS A 359 -24.17 13.39 -22.04
C LYS A 359 -25.68 13.39 -21.92
N ASN A 360 -26.24 12.70 -20.93
CA ASN A 360 -27.68 12.59 -20.76
C ASN A 360 -28.15 13.51 -19.63
N TYR A 361 -28.31 14.79 -19.95
CA TYR A 361 -28.90 15.79 -19.07
C TYR A 361 -29.79 16.72 -19.87
N ASP A 362 -30.88 17.15 -19.24
CA ASP A 362 -31.88 18.03 -19.80
C ASP A 362 -32.45 18.94 -18.70
N TRP A 363 -33.46 19.75 -19.03
CA TRP A 363 -33.98 20.73 -18.09
C TRP A 363 -34.58 20.07 -16.83
N ASP A 364 -35.01 18.81 -16.96
CA ASP A 364 -35.67 18.06 -15.91
C ASP A 364 -34.72 17.23 -15.07
N SER A 365 -33.53 16.87 -15.56
CA SER A 365 -32.62 15.95 -14.85
C SER A 365 -31.16 16.03 -15.30
N GLY A 366 -30.26 15.44 -14.51
CA GLY A 366 -28.84 15.28 -14.89
C GLY A 366 -27.91 16.41 -14.45
N TYR A 367 -28.33 17.27 -13.51
CA TYR A 367 -27.47 18.28 -12.90
C TYR A 367 -27.78 18.46 -11.41
N THR A 368 -26.83 19.03 -10.68
CA THR A 368 -27.01 19.55 -9.33
C THR A 368 -26.95 21.07 -9.35
N CYS A 369 -27.82 21.72 -8.58
CA CYS A 369 -27.94 23.17 -8.57
C CYS A 369 -28.07 23.77 -7.17
N HIS A 370 -27.88 25.08 -7.09
CA HIS A 370 -28.21 25.88 -5.92
C HIS A 370 -28.65 27.29 -6.35
N GLN A 371 -29.40 27.98 -5.49
CA GLN A 371 -29.79 29.37 -5.73
C GLN A 371 -28.60 30.30 -5.52
N LEU A 372 -28.44 31.28 -6.41
CA LEU A 372 -27.40 32.31 -6.31
C LEU A 372 -27.61 33.15 -5.04
N GLY A 373 -26.51 33.45 -4.34
CA GLY A 373 -26.52 34.28 -3.13
C GLY A 373 -27.00 33.61 -1.84
N SER A 374 -27.54 32.37 -1.89
CA SER A 374 -28.10 31.70 -0.71
C SER A 374 -27.68 30.22 -0.55
N GLY A 375 -26.86 29.67 -1.43
CA GLY A 375 -26.48 28.26 -1.35
C GLY A 375 -25.14 27.96 -2.00
N ALA A 376 -24.78 26.68 -1.96
CA ALA A 376 -23.61 26.12 -2.59
C ALA A 376 -23.88 24.66 -3.00
N ILE A 377 -23.00 24.10 -3.82
CA ILE A 377 -22.88 22.65 -4.00
C ILE A 377 -21.66 22.21 -3.18
N VAL A 378 -21.86 21.29 -2.23
CA VAL A 378 -20.77 20.76 -1.40
C VAL A 378 -20.64 19.25 -1.62
N VAL A 379 -19.47 18.86 -2.11
CA VAL A 379 -19.05 17.46 -2.28
C VAL A 379 -18.22 17.05 -1.06
N GLN A 380 -18.61 15.98 -0.39
CA GLN A 380 -17.81 15.30 0.62
C GLN A 380 -17.13 14.08 -0.01
N LEU A 381 -15.80 14.03 0.05
CA LEU A 381 -15.01 12.85 -0.26
C LEU A 381 -15.03 11.88 0.94
N ALA A 382 -14.82 10.58 0.68
CA ALA A 382 -14.83 9.57 1.76
C ALA A 382 -13.72 9.81 2.80
N GLN A 383 -12.56 10.27 2.35
CA GLN A 383 -11.36 10.50 3.17
C GLN A 383 -10.63 11.76 2.70
N PRO A 384 -9.69 12.30 3.49
CA PRO A 384 -8.82 13.39 3.02
C PRO A 384 -7.89 12.93 1.89
N TYR A 385 -7.79 13.76 0.86
CA TYR A 385 -6.85 13.61 -0.26
C TYR A 385 -6.04 14.88 -0.46
N MET A 386 -4.86 14.74 -1.06
CA MET A 386 -4.04 15.85 -1.53
C MET A 386 -4.37 16.15 -2.99
N ILE A 387 -5.26 17.11 -3.20
CA ILE A 387 -5.80 17.45 -4.52
C ILE A 387 -5.15 18.73 -5.05
N GLY A 388 -4.88 18.78 -6.36
CA GLY A 388 -4.32 19.95 -7.04
C GLY A 388 -4.99 20.26 -8.37
N SER A 389 -6.05 19.53 -8.71
CA SER A 389 -6.84 19.81 -9.89
C SER A 389 -8.29 19.41 -9.69
N ILE A 390 -9.18 20.12 -10.37
CA ILE A 390 -10.62 19.91 -10.39
C ILE A 390 -11.10 20.12 -11.83
N GLN A 391 -12.05 19.31 -12.26
CA GLN A 391 -12.76 19.53 -13.51
C GLN A 391 -14.27 19.44 -13.25
N LEU A 392 -15.02 20.33 -13.89
CA LEU A 392 -16.47 20.40 -13.74
C LEU A 392 -17.13 20.76 -15.07
N LEU A 393 -18.29 20.16 -15.34
CA LEU A 393 -19.12 20.47 -16.49
C LEU A 393 -20.25 21.41 -16.04
N LEU A 394 -20.18 22.66 -16.48
CA LEU A 394 -21.30 23.58 -16.36
C LEU A 394 -22.38 23.22 -17.38
N TRP A 395 -23.63 23.52 -17.05
CA TRP A 395 -24.73 23.40 -18.01
C TRP A 395 -24.42 24.15 -19.31
N ASP A 396 -24.55 23.45 -20.44
CA ASP A 396 -24.22 23.94 -21.77
C ASP A 396 -25.23 23.53 -22.86
N CYS A 397 -26.46 23.13 -22.47
CA CYS A 397 -27.54 22.89 -23.44
C CYS A 397 -28.07 24.18 -24.11
N ASP A 398 -27.64 25.36 -23.63
CA ASP A 398 -27.94 26.67 -24.22
C ASP A 398 -26.76 27.64 -24.05
N ASP A 399 -26.92 28.87 -24.54
CA ASP A 399 -25.86 29.88 -24.58
C ASP A 399 -25.55 30.58 -23.24
N ARG A 400 -26.09 30.11 -22.11
CA ARG A 400 -25.84 30.75 -20.83
C ARG A 400 -24.39 30.65 -20.39
N SER A 401 -23.93 31.60 -19.58
CA SER A 401 -22.65 31.52 -18.89
C SER A 401 -22.80 31.74 -17.39
N TYR A 402 -21.77 31.29 -16.66
CA TYR A 402 -21.71 31.31 -15.21
C TYR A 402 -20.44 32.00 -14.72
N SER A 403 -20.48 32.47 -13.49
CA SER A 403 -19.29 32.84 -12.71
C SER A 403 -19.37 32.16 -11.35
N TYR A 404 -18.24 31.71 -10.82
CA TYR A 404 -18.20 30.92 -9.59
C TYR A 404 -16.86 31.04 -8.87
N TYR A 405 -16.79 30.51 -7.66
CA TYR A 405 -15.52 30.21 -7.00
C TYR A 405 -15.56 28.81 -6.37
N ILE A 406 -14.39 28.24 -6.10
CA ILE A 406 -14.25 26.92 -5.50
C ILE A 406 -13.41 27.04 -4.23
N GLU A 407 -13.89 26.43 -3.16
CA GLU A 407 -13.18 26.31 -1.89
C GLU A 407 -13.00 24.84 -1.51
N VAL A 408 -11.92 24.54 -0.79
CA VAL A 408 -11.66 23.22 -0.22
C VAL A 408 -11.56 23.31 1.29
N SER A 409 -11.94 22.23 1.98
CA SER A 409 -11.91 22.15 3.44
C SER A 409 -11.65 20.71 3.89
N THR A 410 -11.11 20.57 5.10
CA THR A 410 -10.88 19.28 5.77
C THR A 410 -11.88 19.01 6.90
N ASN A 411 -12.58 20.04 7.36
CA ASN A 411 -13.39 20.02 8.59
C ASN A 411 -14.71 20.81 8.50
N GLN A 412 -15.07 21.34 7.32
CA GLN A 412 -16.24 22.20 7.06
C GLN A 412 -16.25 23.55 7.79
N GLN A 413 -15.28 23.85 8.64
CA GLN A 413 -15.20 25.11 9.39
C GLN A 413 -14.24 26.09 8.70
N GLN A 414 -13.07 25.60 8.31
CA GLN A 414 -12.05 26.38 7.63
C GLN A 414 -12.08 26.07 6.14
N TRP A 415 -12.20 27.11 5.31
CA TRP A 415 -12.29 27.01 3.86
C TRP A 415 -11.16 27.79 3.23
N THR A 416 -10.52 27.16 2.23
CA THR A 416 -9.46 27.77 1.44
C THR A 416 -9.97 27.89 0.01
N MET A 417 -10.07 29.12 -0.50
CA MET A 417 -10.41 29.35 -1.90
C MET A 417 -9.27 28.91 -2.80
N VAL A 418 -9.54 27.94 -3.69
CA VAL A 418 -8.57 27.38 -4.64
C VAL A 418 -8.78 27.90 -6.06
N ALA A 419 -9.96 28.47 -6.35
CA ALA A 419 -10.26 29.09 -7.63
C ALA A 419 -11.23 30.24 -7.48
N ASP A 420 -10.89 31.40 -8.03
CA ASP A 420 -11.78 32.54 -8.19
C ASP A 420 -12.06 32.77 -9.68
N ARG A 421 -13.32 32.57 -10.08
CA ARG A 421 -13.86 32.84 -11.41
C ARG A 421 -15.08 33.78 -11.32
N THR A 422 -15.18 34.56 -10.25
CA THR A 422 -16.33 35.46 -10.00
C THR A 422 -16.47 36.58 -11.03
N LYS A 423 -15.39 36.91 -11.74
CA LYS A 423 -15.34 37.93 -12.81
C LYS A 423 -15.14 37.32 -14.19
N VAL A 424 -15.24 36.00 -14.32
CA VAL A 424 -15.01 35.27 -15.57
C VAL A 424 -16.33 34.68 -16.06
N SER A 425 -16.60 34.82 -17.35
CA SER A 425 -17.75 34.21 -18.01
C SER A 425 -17.38 32.79 -18.45
N CYS A 426 -17.77 31.80 -17.65
CA CYS A 426 -17.49 30.38 -17.83
C CYS A 426 -18.65 29.64 -18.52
N LYS A 427 -18.36 28.65 -19.38
CA LYS A 427 -19.34 27.83 -20.11
C LYS A 427 -18.82 26.41 -20.34
N SER A 428 -19.70 25.41 -20.29
CA SER A 428 -19.32 24.00 -20.49
C SER A 428 -18.18 23.56 -19.55
N TRP A 429 -17.27 22.70 -20.00
CA TRP A 429 -16.15 22.19 -19.24
C TRP A 429 -15.22 23.28 -18.71
N GLN A 430 -14.97 23.23 -17.41
CA GLN A 430 -13.99 24.06 -16.73
C GLN A 430 -12.89 23.19 -16.12
N PHE A 431 -11.67 23.66 -16.28
CA PHE A 431 -10.47 23.05 -15.72
C PHE A 431 -9.82 24.02 -14.75
N VAL A 432 -9.50 23.50 -13.57
CA VAL A 432 -8.92 24.28 -12.49
C VAL A 432 -7.72 23.52 -11.96
N THR A 433 -6.56 24.16 -11.95
CA THR A 433 -5.32 23.67 -11.34
C THR A 433 -4.88 24.63 -10.24
N PHE A 434 -4.33 24.09 -9.16
CA PHE A 434 -3.88 24.85 -7.99
C PHE A 434 -2.83 24.05 -7.21
N ASP A 435 -2.12 24.74 -6.31
CA ASP A 435 -1.15 24.08 -5.42
C ASP A 435 -1.83 23.03 -4.55
N ARG A 436 -1.23 21.85 -4.42
CA ARG A 436 -1.86 20.73 -3.72
C ARG A 436 -2.30 21.09 -2.31
N GLN A 437 -3.60 20.96 -2.05
CA GLN A 437 -4.21 21.20 -0.74
C GLN A 437 -4.88 19.92 -0.22
N PRO A 438 -4.87 19.70 1.11
CA PRO A 438 -5.66 18.64 1.71
C PRO A 438 -7.15 19.00 1.62
N ALA A 439 -7.97 18.07 1.13
CA ALA A 439 -9.41 18.26 1.02
C ALA A 439 -10.17 16.99 1.39
N SER A 440 -11.19 17.17 2.23
CA SER A 440 -12.27 16.21 2.47
C SER A 440 -13.60 16.75 1.94
N PHE A 441 -13.71 18.07 1.77
CA PHE A 441 -14.87 18.76 1.24
C PHE A 441 -14.45 19.73 0.14
N ILE A 442 -15.29 19.83 -0.88
CA ILE A 442 -15.16 20.79 -1.97
C ILE A 442 -16.48 21.53 -2.08
N ARG A 443 -16.42 22.86 -2.00
CA ARG A 443 -17.57 23.75 -2.13
C ARG A 443 -17.46 24.51 -3.44
N ILE A 444 -18.51 24.46 -4.24
CA ILE A 444 -18.67 25.19 -5.49
C ILE A 444 -19.78 26.21 -5.29
N VAL A 445 -19.46 27.49 -5.46
CA VAL A 445 -20.41 28.58 -5.26
C VAL A 445 -20.56 29.38 -6.54
N GLY A 446 -21.72 29.25 -7.17
CA GLY A 446 -22.15 30.13 -8.25
C GLY A 446 -22.44 31.53 -7.75
N THR A 447 -21.92 32.51 -8.48
CA THR A 447 -22.09 33.95 -8.20
C THR A 447 -22.85 34.67 -9.32
N HIS A 448 -22.85 34.11 -10.53
CA HIS A 448 -23.58 34.67 -11.66
C HIS A 448 -24.08 33.55 -12.59
N ASN A 449 -25.23 33.81 -13.22
CA ASN A 449 -25.77 33.05 -14.35
C ASN A 449 -26.53 34.04 -15.25
N THR A 450 -26.25 34.05 -16.56
CA THR A 450 -26.87 34.98 -17.52
C THR A 450 -28.35 34.68 -17.82
N ALA A 451 -28.84 33.49 -17.50
CA ALA A 451 -30.20 33.07 -17.85
C ALA A 451 -31.22 33.17 -16.69
N ASN A 452 -30.80 32.88 -15.45
CA ASN A 452 -31.67 32.88 -14.26
C ASN A 452 -30.85 32.92 -12.95
N GLU A 453 -31.53 32.86 -11.80
CA GLU A 453 -30.90 32.97 -10.47
C GLU A 453 -30.43 31.63 -9.88
N VAL A 454 -30.15 30.63 -10.72
CA VAL A 454 -29.75 29.29 -10.28
C VAL A 454 -28.41 28.89 -10.93
N PHE A 455 -27.47 28.40 -10.13
CA PHE A 455 -26.21 27.84 -10.63
C PHE A 455 -26.39 26.34 -10.91
N HIS A 456 -25.97 25.87 -12.09
CA HIS A 456 -26.14 24.47 -12.51
C HIS A 456 -24.78 23.83 -12.82
N CYS A 457 -24.51 22.70 -12.18
CA CYS A 457 -23.32 21.88 -12.42
C CYS A 457 -23.77 20.46 -12.78
N VAL A 458 -23.39 20.01 -13.97
CA VAL A 458 -23.77 18.70 -14.53
C VAL A 458 -22.88 17.61 -13.95
N HIS A 459 -21.56 17.82 -14.01
CA HIS A 459 -20.57 16.82 -13.61
C HIS A 459 -19.44 17.45 -12.80
N PHE A 460 -18.85 16.68 -11.88
CA PHE A 460 -17.68 17.07 -11.10
C PHE A 460 -16.72 15.90 -10.96
N GLU A 461 -15.44 16.18 -11.14
CA GLU A 461 -14.37 15.22 -10.89
C GLU A 461 -13.17 15.89 -10.21
N CYS A 462 -12.52 15.11 -9.34
CA CYS A 462 -11.32 15.52 -8.64
C CYS A 462 -10.47 14.28 -8.31
N PRO A 463 -9.19 14.23 -8.71
CA PRO A 463 -8.49 15.15 -9.60
C PRO A 463 -9.05 15.11 -11.03
N SER A 464 -8.78 16.15 -11.81
CA SER A 464 -9.12 16.18 -13.24
C SER A 464 -8.45 15.03 -14.00
N GLN A 465 -9.18 14.32 -14.84
CA GLN A 465 -8.70 13.16 -15.60
C GLN A 465 -8.12 13.53 -16.96
N ASN A 466 -8.25 14.78 -17.41
CA ASN A 466 -7.70 15.21 -18.68
C ASN A 466 -6.16 15.30 -18.64
N THR A 467 -5.52 14.44 -19.42
CA THR A 467 -4.09 14.43 -19.73
C THR A 467 -3.66 15.50 -20.74
N LEU A 468 -4.60 16.22 -21.36
CA LEU A 468 -4.36 17.08 -22.52
C LEU A 468 -3.63 18.42 -22.24
N GLN A 469 -3.30 18.76 -21.00
CA GLN A 469 -2.59 20.02 -20.67
C GLN A 469 -1.24 19.83 -19.95
N LYS A 470 -0.77 18.59 -19.80
CA LYS A 470 0.59 18.35 -19.27
C LYS A 470 1.70 18.59 -20.29
N GLU A 471 1.36 18.73 -21.58
CA GLU A 471 2.34 19.01 -22.65
C GLU A 471 2.50 20.51 -22.93
N GLU A 472 1.45 21.33 -22.75
CA GLU A 472 1.52 22.77 -23.05
C GLU A 472 2.42 23.58 -22.09
N THR A 473 2.73 23.05 -20.89
CA THR A 473 3.66 23.71 -19.96
C THR A 473 5.14 23.41 -20.23
N ASN A 474 5.45 22.43 -21.09
CA ASN A 474 6.84 22.09 -21.44
C ASN A 474 7.29 22.68 -22.79
N GLU A 475 6.39 23.29 -23.58
CA GLU A 475 6.72 23.83 -24.90
C GLU A 475 7.07 25.34 -24.91
N GLU A 476 6.86 26.07 -23.80
CA GLU A 476 7.17 27.52 -23.74
C GLU A 476 8.62 27.87 -23.37
N GLU A 477 9.52 26.90 -23.14
CA GLU A 477 10.94 27.16 -22.81
C GLU A 477 11.97 26.78 -23.90
N ALA A 478 11.56 26.42 -25.12
CA ALA A 478 12.51 26.11 -26.20
C ALA A 478 12.60 27.22 -27.25
N GLY A 479 13.52 28.17 -27.05
CA GLY A 479 13.94 29.13 -28.10
C GLY A 479 14.69 28.45 -29.26
N PRO A 480 14.74 29.06 -30.46
CA PRO A 480 15.17 28.37 -31.67
C PRO A 480 16.69 28.38 -31.82
N GLY A 481 17.31 27.20 -31.98
CA GLY A 481 18.72 27.12 -32.31
C GLY A 481 19.19 25.72 -32.72
N GLY A 482 19.49 25.56 -34.01
CA GLY A 482 20.64 24.77 -34.47
C GLY A 482 20.46 23.26 -34.67
N GLN A 483 20.37 22.86 -35.94
CA GLN A 483 20.53 21.49 -36.43
C GLN A 483 21.89 20.88 -36.03
N HIS A 484 21.90 19.62 -35.57
CA HIS A 484 22.84 18.60 -36.05
C HIS A 484 22.43 17.17 -35.64
N LEU A 485 22.41 16.27 -36.62
CA LEU A 485 22.31 14.82 -36.45
C LEU A 485 23.57 14.24 -35.79
N ALA A 486 23.42 13.21 -34.94
CA ALA A 486 24.13 11.93 -35.07
C ALA A 486 23.72 10.89 -34.00
N THR A 487 23.63 9.65 -34.48
CA THR A 487 23.43 8.33 -33.87
C THR A 487 24.47 7.90 -32.82
N CYS A 488 24.04 7.14 -31.80
CA CYS A 488 24.58 5.83 -31.33
C CYS A 488 24.42 5.61 -29.81
N SER A 489 23.74 4.53 -29.43
CA SER A 489 24.05 3.71 -28.22
C SER A 489 25.45 3.05 -28.41
N PRO A 490 26.18 2.51 -27.39
CA PRO A 490 25.65 1.69 -26.29
C PRO A 490 26.44 1.65 -24.94
N GLN A 491 25.83 0.94 -23.97
CA GLN A 491 26.44 0.05 -22.97
C GLN A 491 27.31 0.55 -21.79
N ALA A 492 27.13 -0.22 -20.70
CA ALA A 492 27.70 -0.12 -19.36
C ALA A 492 29.00 -0.91 -19.17
N SER A 493 29.79 -0.55 -18.15
CA SER A 493 30.62 -1.40 -17.24
C SER A 493 31.60 -0.47 -16.48
N SER A 494 31.58 -0.37 -15.13
CA SER A 494 32.34 -1.18 -14.15
C SER A 494 33.84 -1.26 -14.48
N THR A 495 34.82 -0.91 -13.64
CA THR A 495 35.11 -1.39 -12.26
C THR A 495 36.33 -0.64 -11.65
N SER A 496 36.44 -0.65 -10.30
CA SER A 496 37.64 -0.84 -9.44
C SER A 496 38.90 0.05 -9.65
N SER A 497 39.71 0.49 -8.67
CA SER A 497 40.13 -0.04 -7.36
C SER A 497 41.19 0.96 -6.80
N VAL A 498 41.18 1.38 -5.53
CA VAL A 498 42.04 0.90 -4.40
C VAL A 498 43.17 1.86 -3.98
N HIS A 499 43.35 1.97 -2.64
CA HIS A 499 44.47 2.52 -1.82
C HIS A 499 44.63 4.06 -1.78
N SER A 500 44.92 4.73 -0.65
CA SER A 500 45.35 4.36 0.71
C SER A 500 45.29 5.60 1.64
N LEU A 501 45.09 5.35 2.94
CA LEU A 501 45.12 6.23 4.14
C LEU A 501 46.44 7.03 4.36
N PRO A 502 46.68 7.72 5.50
CA PRO A 502 45.94 8.81 6.17
C PRO A 502 46.89 9.99 6.58
N GLY A 503 46.39 11.09 7.17
CA GLY A 503 47.29 12.13 7.73
C GLY A 503 46.64 13.36 8.38
N SER A 504 46.14 13.17 9.60
CA SER A 504 46.25 14.00 10.83
C SER A 504 46.71 15.50 10.83
N VAL A 505 46.05 16.25 11.75
CA VAL A 505 46.46 17.50 12.51
C VAL A 505 46.47 18.82 11.69
N SER A 506 46.01 20.01 12.12
CA SER A 506 45.79 20.66 13.42
C SER A 506 44.98 21.96 13.24
N TYR A 507 44.32 22.41 14.31
CA TYR A 507 43.78 23.74 14.66
C TYR A 507 44.67 24.96 14.28
N PRO A 508 44.17 26.22 14.26
CA PRO A 508 43.36 26.94 15.28
C PRO A 508 41.87 27.07 15.01
#